data_AF-A0A2K3KBI2-F1
#
_entry.id   AF-A0A2K3KBI2-F1
#
_cell.length_a   1.000
_cell.length_b   1.000
_cell.length_c   1.000
_cell.angle_alpha   90.00
_cell.angle_beta   90.00
_cell.angle_gamma   90.00
#
_symmetry.space_group_name_H-M   'P 1'
#
loop_
_entity.id
_entity.type
_entity.pdbx_description
1 polymer ?
#
loop_
_entity_poly.entity_id
_entity_poly.type
_entity_poly.pdbx_seq_one_letter_code
_entity_poly.pdbx_strand_id
1 'polypeptide(L)' 'KNVYPHVLSRGGYKRLEEEMMNEKRLLMSKDSSGLTDDDRNPSPPERYESWTRARLKKGGEFTSEPAKKVAEKIVSFSC' A
#
# COMPACT_ATOMS: atom_id res chain seq x y z
N LYS A 1 4.14 -18.92 -21.50
CA LYS A 1 4.35 -17.61 -20.81
C LYS A 1 3.15 -17.37 -19.89
N ASN A 2 3.37 -17.07 -18.61
CA ASN A 2 2.27 -16.75 -17.71
C ASN A 2 1.74 -15.34 -18.02
N VAL A 3 0.45 -15.24 -18.31
CA VAL A 3 -0.23 -13.97 -18.60
C VAL A 3 -0.47 -13.15 -17.32
N TYR A 4 -0.50 -13.82 -16.17
CA TYR A 4 -0.75 -13.22 -14.85
C TYR A 4 0.35 -13.62 -13.85
N PRO A 5 1.55 -13.03 -13.96
CA PRO A 5 2.64 -13.34 -13.04
C PRO A 5 2.23 -13.05 -11.59
N HIS A 6 2.65 -13.91 -10.66
CA HIS A 6 2.51 -13.63 -9.25
C HIS A 6 3.36 -12.40 -8.92
N VAL A 7 2.70 -11.35 -8.46
CA VAL A 7 3.33 -10.04 -8.21
C VAL A 7 4.19 -10.08 -6.95
N LEU A 8 3.81 -10.90 -5.97
CA LEU A 8 4.52 -11.10 -4.72
C LEU A 8 4.75 -12.59 -4.49
N SER A 9 5.96 -12.96 -4.05
CA SER A 9 6.30 -14.32 -3.64
C SER A 9 5.71 -14.65 -2.25
N ARG A 10 5.86 -15.88 -1.76
CA ARG A 10 5.39 -16.26 -0.41
C ARG A 10 5.99 -15.34 0.65
N GLY A 11 5.13 -14.60 1.36
CA GLY A 11 5.54 -13.61 2.37
C GLY A 11 5.76 -12.19 1.83
N GLY A 12 5.60 -11.95 0.53
CA GLY A 12 5.78 -10.61 -0.05
C GLY A 12 4.81 -9.56 0.49
N TYR A 13 3.57 -9.95 0.85
CA TYR A 13 2.63 -9.04 1.48
C TYR A 13 3.06 -8.61 2.90
N LYS A 14 3.66 -9.51 3.68
CA LYS A 14 4.17 -9.17 5.02
C LYS A 14 5.29 -8.13 4.93
N ARG A 15 6.21 -8.30 3.98
CA ARG A 15 7.28 -7.32 3.72
C ARG A 15 6.74 -5.98 3.24
N LEU A 16 5.73 -6.01 2.37
CA LEU A 16 5.09 -4.80 1.86
C LEU A 16 4.40 -4.01 2.99
N GLU A 17 3.70 -4.71 3.88
CA GLU A 17 3.05 -4.11 5.05
C GLU A 17 4.08 -3.47 5.99
N GLU A 18 5.19 -4.16 6.27
CA GLU A 18 6.30 -3.62 7.05
C GLU A 18 6.90 -2.36 6.41
N GLU A 19 7.07 -2.33 5.09
CA GLU A 19 7.57 -1.18 4.33
C GLU A 19 6.60 0.00 4.40
N MET A 20 5.30 -0.23 4.13
CA MET A 20 4.26 0.80 4.21
C MET A 20 4.14 1.39 5.63
N MET A 21 4.23 0.55 6.65
CA MET A 21 4.24 0.99 8.05
C MET A 21 5.47 1.83 8.38
N ASN A 22 6.63 1.49 7.80
CA ASN A 22 7.85 2.26 7.99
C ASN A 22 7.79 3.63 7.29
N GLU A 23 7.27 3.67 6.06
CA GLU A 23 7.00 4.92 5.32
C GLU A 23 6.04 5.82 6.12
N LYS A 24 4.96 5.25 6.66
CA LYS A 24 3.98 5.99 7.48
C LYS A 24 4.63 6.57 8.75
N ARG A 25 5.43 5.78 9.48
CA ARG A 25 6.18 6.28 10.65
C ARG A 25 7.17 7.39 10.30
N LEU A 26 7.90 7.26 9.19
CA LEU A 26 8.84 8.29 8.74
C LEU A 26 8.12 9.60 8.41
N LEU A 27 6.99 9.53 7.71
CA LEU A 27 6.17 10.71 7.41
C LEU A 27 5.71 11.41 8.70
N MET A 28 5.18 10.65 9.66
CA MET A 28 4.74 11.18 10.95
C MET A 28 5.88 11.80 11.77
N SER A 29 7.08 11.21 11.73
CA SER A 29 8.25 11.80 12.41
C SER A 29 8.66 13.15 11.82
N LYS A 30 8.47 13.33 10.51
CA LYS A 30 8.77 14.56 9.78
C LYS A 30 7.73 15.66 10.03
N ASP A 31 6.48 15.27 10.25
CA ASP A 31 5.34 16.16 10.48
C ASP A 31 5.05 16.40 11.98
N SER A 32 6.02 16.13 12.86
CA SER A 32 5.89 16.05 14.34
C SER A 32 5.46 17.32 15.09
N SER A 33 5.08 18.38 14.38
CA SER A 33 4.41 19.56 14.92
C SER A 33 2.94 19.25 15.26
N GLY A 34 2.67 18.46 16.31
CA GLY A 34 1.34 18.35 16.93
C GLY A 34 0.68 16.96 17.00
N LEU A 35 1.42 15.87 16.82
CA LEU A 35 0.87 14.49 16.83
C LEU A 35 0.60 13.98 18.26
N THR A 36 -0.55 13.32 18.43
CA THR A 36 -0.99 12.70 19.70
C THR A 36 -0.33 11.32 19.93
N ASP A 37 -0.49 10.71 21.10
CA ASP A 37 0.12 9.40 21.40
C ASP A 37 -0.46 8.27 20.51
N ASP A 38 -1.73 8.39 20.09
CA ASP A 38 -2.36 7.50 19.09
C ASP A 38 -1.72 7.64 17.72
N ASP A 39 -1.35 8.86 17.32
CA ASP A 39 -0.62 9.11 16.08
C ASP A 39 0.79 8.49 16.11
N ARG A 40 1.38 8.24 17.28
CA ARG A 40 2.72 7.61 17.34
C ARG A 40 2.70 6.14 16.95
N ASN A 41 1.53 5.50 16.94
CA ASN A 41 1.39 4.10 16.61
C ASN A 41 0.42 3.92 15.44
N PRO A 42 0.87 4.13 14.19
CA PRO A 42 -0.02 4.12 13.05
C PRO A 42 -0.74 2.78 12.89
N SER A 43 -2.05 2.84 12.61
CA SER A 43 -2.81 1.66 12.24
C SER A 43 -2.18 0.97 11.02
N PRO A 44 -2.18 -0.38 10.98
CA PRO A 44 -1.78 -1.16 9.81
C PRO A 44 -2.51 -0.70 8.54
N PRO A 45 -1.87 -0.77 7.37
CA PRO A 45 -2.51 -0.43 6.11
C PRO A 45 -3.68 -1.37 5.82
N GLU A 46 -4.73 -0.84 5.22
CA GLU A 46 -5.87 -1.65 4.87
C GLU A 46 -5.53 -2.68 3.79
N ARG A 47 -6.32 -3.76 3.71
CA ARG A 47 -6.11 -4.81 2.72
C ARG A 47 -6.13 -4.26 1.29
N TYR A 48 -7.02 -3.31 1.00
CA TYR A 48 -7.11 -2.71 -0.33
C TYR A 48 -5.88 -1.87 -0.68
N GLU A 49 -5.31 -1.16 0.30
CA GLU A 49 -4.10 -0.37 0.12
C GLU A 49 -2.92 -1.28 -0.19
N SER A 50 -2.76 -2.35 0.60
CA SER A 50 -1.74 -3.38 0.38
C SER A 50 -1.89 -4.04 -1.00
N TRP A 51 -3.12 -4.36 -1.41
CA TRP A 51 -3.40 -4.95 -2.73
C TRP A 51 -3.06 -4.00 -3.88
N THR A 52 -3.32 -2.70 -3.70
CA THR A 52 -3.05 -1.63 -4.67
C THR A 52 -1.55 -1.38 -4.77
N ARG A 53 -0.87 -1.17 -3.64
CA ARG A 53 0.57 -0.95 -3.53
C ARG A 53 1.36 -2.08 -4.18
N ALA A 54 0.95 -3.33 -3.96
CA ALA A 54 1.57 -4.49 -4.60
C ALA A 54 1.57 -4.41 -6.14
N ARG A 55 0.56 -3.75 -6.73
CA ARG A 55 0.36 -3.64 -8.19
C ARG A 55 0.88 -2.33 -8.78
N LEU A 56 1.53 -1.49 -7.99
CA LEU A 56 2.24 -0.32 -8.46
C LEU A 56 3.69 -0.66 -8.79
N LYS A 57 4.20 -0.09 -9.88
CA LYS A 57 5.62 -0.05 -10.18
C LYS A 57 6.31 0.98 -9.28
N LYS A 58 7.64 0.95 -9.22
CA LYS A 58 8.43 1.96 -8.49
C LYS A 58 8.13 3.41 -8.93
N GLY A 59 7.65 3.61 -10.16
CA GLY A 59 7.24 4.91 -10.69
C GLY A 59 5.80 5.33 -10.38
N GLY A 60 5.05 4.57 -9.57
CA GLY A 60 3.65 4.89 -9.23
C GLY A 60 2.64 4.55 -10.34
N GLU A 61 3.09 4.00 -11.47
CA GLU A 61 2.20 3.46 -12.50
C GLU A 61 1.75 2.04 -12.14
N PHE A 62 0.51 1.69 -12.47
CA PHE A 62 0.03 0.32 -12.32
C PHE A 62 0.77 -0.66 -13.25
N THR A 63 0.90 -1.90 -12.77
CA THR A 63 1.45 -3.03 -13.54
C THR A 63 0.60 -3.38 -14.76
N SER A 64 -0.70 -3.05 -14.76
CA SER A 64 -1.62 -3.30 -15.87
C SER A 64 -2.88 -2.43 -15.79
N GLU A 65 -3.50 -2.15 -16.94
CA GLU A 65 -4.79 -1.44 -17.02
C GLU A 65 -5.93 -2.12 -16.24
N PRO A 66 -6.09 -3.45 -16.26
CA PRO A 66 -7.09 -4.13 -15.42
C PRO A 66 -6.85 -3.89 -13.93
N ALA A 67 -5.59 -3.89 -13.47
CA ALA A 67 -5.27 -3.62 -12.07
C ALA A 67 -5.66 -2.19 -11.67
N LYS A 68 -5.43 -1.22 -12.56
CA LYS A 68 -5.87 0.17 -12.36
C LYS A 68 -7.38 0.27 -12.21
N LYS A 69 -8.14 -0.31 -13.14
CA LYS A 69 -9.62 -0.31 -13.09
C LYS A 69 -10.16 -0.95 -11.80
N VAL A 70 -9.55 -2.04 -11.35
CA VAL A 70 -9.95 -2.69 -10.10
C VAL A 70 -9.62 -1.81 -8.90
N ALA A 71 -8.44 -1.18 -8.86
CA ALA A 71 -8.08 -0.26 -7.78
C ALA A 71 -9.06 0.92 -7.70
N GLU A 72 -9.37 1.56 -8.83
CA GLU A 72 -10.35 2.65 -8.91
C GLU A 72 -11.72 2.22 -8.39
N LYS A 73 -12.17 1.01 -8.75
CA LYS A 73 -13.45 0.48 -8.29
C LYS A 73 -13.45 0.17 -6.79
N ILE A 74 -12.37 -0.37 -6.25
CA ILE A 74 -12.26 -0.62 -4.81
C ILE A 74 -12.31 0.70 -4.04
N VAL A 75 -11.54 1.71 -4.47
CA VAL A 75 -11.57 3.05 -3.85
C VAL A 75 -12.97 3.64 -3.87
N SER A 76 -13.75 3.42 -4.95
CA SER A 76 -15.15 3.89 -5.01
C SER A 76 -16.11 3.19 -4.05
N PHE A 77 -15.75 2.01 -3.51
CA PHE A 77 -16.57 1.28 -2.53
C PHE A 77 -16.10 1.49 -1.08
N SER A 78 -14.86 1.92 -0.88
CA SER A 78 -14.24 2.10 0.43
C SER A 78 -14.33 3.55 0.96
N CYS A 79 -14.97 4.47 0.22
CA CYS A 79 -15.12 5.89 0.55
C CYS A 79 -16.54 6.18 1.05
#